data_AF-A0A6L8IMJ6-F1
#
_entry.id   AF-A0A6L8IMJ6-F1
#
_cell.length_a   1.000
_cell.length_b   1.000
_cell.length_c   1.000
_cell.angle_alpha   90.00
_cell.angle_beta   90.00
_cell.angle_gamma   90.00
#
_symmetry.space_group_name_H-M   'P 1'
#
loop_
_entity.id
_entity.type
_entity.pdbx_description
1 polymer ?
#
loop_
_entity_poly.entity_id
_entity_poly.type
_entity_poly.pdbx_seq_one_letter_code
_entity_poly.pdbx_strand_id
1 'polypeptide(L)'
;MGTDRGTSIARWFDAATRRTTTGLAERTSRRGFIGRVGTLLAGSGALPLLPVSRAFGAEDAAETTAAVGDTVENLTEFGDPKSCDYWRYCALGGSLCACCGGGPSKCPPGAEPSPITWIGTCRNPVDGKQYLISYNDCCGKEVCPRCFCHRTEGAKPVYFPSKSSNVLWCFGVDSNAYHCTLATVIGDAPDEAPTERKEASTADP
;
A
#
# COMPACT_ATOMS: atom_id res chain seq x y z
N MET A 1 -30.91 -30.12 -74.09
CA MET A 1 -30.65 -30.71 -72.76
C MET A 1 -29.76 -29.77 -71.96
N GLY A 2 -30.24 -29.12 -70.90
CA GLY A 2 -29.36 -28.26 -70.09
C GLY A 2 -30.05 -27.23 -69.18
N THR A 3 -31.16 -27.56 -68.53
CA THR A 3 -31.76 -26.73 -67.46
C THR A 3 -31.87 -27.55 -66.19
N ASP A 4 -30.74 -27.84 -65.55
CA ASP A 4 -30.74 -28.63 -64.30
C ASP A 4 -29.70 -28.18 -63.25
N ARG A 5 -28.91 -27.13 -63.51
CA ARG A 5 -27.92 -26.64 -62.54
C ARG A 5 -28.50 -25.64 -61.53
N GLY A 6 -29.47 -24.81 -61.91
CA GLY A 6 -30.04 -23.78 -61.03
C GLY A 6 -30.95 -24.35 -59.92
N THR A 7 -31.72 -25.38 -60.24
CA THR A 7 -32.59 -26.11 -59.30
C THR A 7 -31.80 -26.94 -58.29
N SER A 8 -30.63 -27.47 -58.67
CA SER A 8 -29.77 -28.24 -57.79
C SER A 8 -29.13 -27.38 -56.69
N ILE A 9 -28.65 -26.18 -57.02
CA ILE A 9 -28.04 -25.26 -56.05
C ILE A 9 -29.08 -24.76 -55.04
N ALA A 10 -30.28 -24.37 -55.51
CA ALA A 10 -31.36 -23.93 -54.63
C ALA A 10 -31.82 -25.04 -53.68
N ARG A 11 -32.01 -26.27 -54.17
CA ARG A 11 -32.38 -27.43 -53.34
C ARG A 11 -31.27 -27.82 -52.35
N TRP A 12 -30.01 -27.70 -52.75
CA TRP A 12 -28.87 -27.92 -51.86
C TRP A 12 -28.85 -26.89 -50.73
N PHE A 13 -29.05 -25.61 -51.05
CA PHE A 13 -29.07 -24.54 -50.05
C PHE A 13 -30.24 -24.71 -49.08
N ASP A 14 -31.41 -25.07 -49.59
CA ASP A 14 -32.61 -25.31 -48.79
C ASP A 14 -32.44 -26.55 -47.88
N ALA A 15 -31.85 -27.63 -48.40
CA ALA A 15 -31.52 -28.81 -47.60
C ALA A 15 -30.44 -28.55 -46.55
N ALA A 16 -29.42 -27.73 -46.87
CA ALA A 16 -28.37 -27.32 -45.94
C ALA A 16 -28.94 -26.43 -44.82
N THR A 17 -29.78 -25.47 -45.18
CA THR A 17 -30.44 -24.57 -44.22
C THR A 17 -31.39 -25.34 -43.32
N ARG A 18 -32.14 -26.29 -43.88
CA ARG A 18 -33.02 -27.16 -43.09
C ARG A 18 -32.21 -28.01 -42.11
N ARG A 19 -31.16 -28.70 -42.56
CA ARG A 19 -30.30 -29.51 -41.66
C ARG A 19 -29.66 -28.69 -40.53
N THR A 20 -29.28 -27.45 -40.80
CA THR A 20 -28.70 -26.57 -39.76
C THR A 20 -29.77 -26.07 -38.80
N THR A 21 -30.96 -25.71 -39.27
CA THR A 21 -32.06 -25.27 -38.39
C THR A 21 -32.63 -26.41 -37.55
N THR A 22 -32.87 -27.61 -38.12
CA THR A 22 -33.31 -28.75 -37.29
C THR A 22 -32.21 -29.22 -36.34
N GLY A 23 -30.95 -29.26 -36.78
CA GLY A 23 -29.83 -29.66 -35.93
C GLY A 23 -29.59 -28.69 -34.76
N LEU A 24 -29.84 -27.38 -34.97
CA LEU A 24 -29.78 -26.39 -33.90
C LEU A 24 -30.98 -26.50 -32.97
N ALA A 25 -32.19 -26.75 -33.49
CA ALA A 25 -33.38 -26.96 -32.67
C ALA A 25 -33.29 -28.23 -31.79
N GLU A 26 -32.68 -29.31 -32.31
CA GLU A 26 -32.43 -30.54 -31.55
C GLU A 26 -31.33 -30.38 -30.50
N ARG A 27 -30.31 -29.55 -30.76
CA ARG A 27 -29.17 -29.33 -29.86
C ARG A 27 -29.37 -28.19 -28.86
N THR A 28 -30.30 -27.26 -29.12
CA THR A 28 -30.65 -26.15 -28.23
C THR A 28 -31.82 -26.55 -27.32
N SER A 29 -31.59 -27.53 -26.44
CA SER A 29 -32.56 -27.85 -25.41
C SER A 29 -32.73 -26.64 -24.48
N ARG A 30 -33.96 -26.13 -24.35
CA ARG A 30 -34.32 -25.03 -23.42
C ARG A 30 -33.83 -25.31 -21.99
N ARG A 31 -33.73 -26.58 -21.61
CA ARG A 31 -33.21 -27.03 -20.30
C ARG A 31 -31.70 -26.84 -20.15
N GLY A 32 -30.93 -27.02 -21.23
CA GLY A 32 -29.48 -26.81 -21.23
C GLY A 32 -29.08 -25.33 -21.27
N PHE A 33 -29.84 -24.51 -22.01
CA PHE A 33 -29.61 -23.06 -22.06
C PHE A 33 -29.94 -22.39 -20.72
N ILE A 34 -31.11 -22.68 -20.14
CA ILE A 34 -31.51 -22.14 -18.82
C ILE A 34 -30.54 -22.63 -17.74
N GLY A 35 -30.10 -23.89 -17.79
CA GLY A 35 -29.07 -24.41 -16.89
C GLY A 35 -27.77 -23.61 -16.96
N ARG A 36 -27.22 -23.37 -18.17
CA ARG A 36 -25.96 -22.61 -18.33
C ARG A 36 -26.08 -21.14 -17.92
N VAL A 37 -27.19 -20.48 -18.25
CA VAL A 37 -27.45 -19.09 -17.83
C VAL A 37 -27.63 -19.01 -16.31
N GLY A 38 -28.36 -19.97 -15.72
CA GLY A 38 -28.51 -20.08 -14.27
C GLY A 38 -27.18 -20.33 -13.55
N THR A 39 -26.31 -21.18 -14.09
CA THR A 39 -24.95 -21.40 -13.55
C THR A 39 -24.09 -20.14 -13.65
N LEU A 40 -24.17 -19.37 -14.74
CA LEU A 40 -23.45 -18.10 -14.87
C LEU A 40 -23.95 -17.05 -13.87
N LEU A 41 -25.26 -16.92 -13.68
CA LEU A 41 -25.86 -15.98 -12.72
C LEU A 41 -25.62 -16.38 -11.26
N ALA A 42 -25.61 -17.67 -10.94
CA ALA A 42 -25.23 -18.13 -9.61
C ALA A 42 -23.70 -17.99 -9.37
N GLY A 43 -22.90 -18.21 -10.41
CA GLY A 43 -21.43 -18.08 -10.36
C GLY A 43 -20.94 -16.65 -10.18
N SER A 44 -21.67 -15.64 -10.70
CA SER A 44 -21.32 -14.23 -10.47
C SER A 44 -21.47 -13.80 -9.00
N GLY A 45 -22.30 -14.49 -8.22
CA GLY A 45 -22.43 -14.27 -6.77
C GLY A 45 -21.22 -14.75 -5.95
N ALA A 46 -20.34 -15.58 -6.52
CA ALA A 46 -19.10 -16.02 -5.87
C ALA A 46 -17.88 -15.14 -6.20
N LEU A 47 -17.97 -14.28 -7.22
CA LEU A 47 -16.94 -13.27 -7.50
C LEU A 47 -16.63 -12.33 -6.32
N PRO A 48 -17.60 -11.84 -5.52
CA PRO A 48 -17.29 -11.01 -4.34
C PRO A 48 -16.65 -11.79 -3.18
N LEU A 49 -16.61 -13.13 -3.24
CA LEU A 49 -15.94 -13.97 -2.23
C LEU A 49 -14.49 -14.30 -2.58
N LEU A 50 -14.06 -14.03 -3.82
CA LEU A 50 -12.65 -14.09 -4.14
C LEU A 50 -11.98 -12.88 -3.48
N PRO A 51 -10.89 -13.07 -2.71
CA PRO A 51 -10.15 -11.97 -2.13
C PRO A 51 -9.47 -11.20 -3.26
N VAL A 52 -10.22 -10.26 -3.85
CA VAL A 52 -9.66 -9.22 -4.70
C VAL A 52 -8.94 -8.29 -3.74
N SER A 53 -7.62 -8.29 -3.77
CA SER A 53 -6.79 -7.26 -3.15
C SER A 53 -7.14 -5.92 -3.78
N ARG A 54 -8.15 -5.23 -3.22
CA ARG A 54 -8.46 -3.85 -3.56
C ARG A 54 -7.32 -3.00 -3.04
N ALA A 55 -6.41 -2.62 -3.94
CA ALA A 55 -5.30 -1.73 -3.58
C ALA A 55 -5.78 -0.30 -3.29
N PHE A 56 -7.00 0.11 -3.67
CA PHE A 56 -7.50 1.45 -3.38
C PHE A 56 -9.04 1.47 -3.32
N GLY A 57 -9.60 1.95 -2.21
CA GLY A 57 -11.00 2.39 -2.11
C GLY A 57 -11.93 1.49 -1.29
N ALA A 58 -12.39 2.06 -0.16
CA ALA A 58 -13.44 1.67 0.80
C ALA A 58 -14.49 0.66 0.29
N GLU A 59 -15.02 -0.24 1.12
CA GLU A 59 -15.92 0.09 2.23
C GLU A 59 -16.24 -1.20 3.01
N ASP A 60 -15.80 -1.28 4.26
CA ASP A 60 -16.45 -1.97 5.39
C ASP A 60 -15.60 -1.69 6.64
N ALA A 61 -16.19 -0.96 7.58
CA ALA A 61 -15.60 -0.52 8.83
C ALA A 61 -15.45 -1.68 9.83
N ALA A 62 -14.56 -2.62 9.53
CA ALA A 62 -14.09 -3.63 10.46
C ALA A 62 -12.56 -3.60 10.49
N GLU A 63 -12.04 -2.82 11.44
CA GLU A 63 -10.75 -3.04 12.11
C GLU A 63 -9.62 -3.57 11.21
N THR A 64 -9.34 -2.84 10.13
CA THR A 64 -8.07 -2.98 9.42
C THR A 64 -7.45 -1.60 9.30
N THR A 65 -7.10 -1.00 10.45
CA THR A 65 -5.99 -0.04 10.46
C THR A 65 -4.85 -0.74 9.72
N ALA A 66 -4.38 -0.19 8.60
CA ALA A 66 -3.18 -0.70 7.94
C ALA A 66 -2.13 -0.92 9.04
N ALA A 67 -1.72 -2.16 9.25
CA ALA A 67 -0.91 -2.52 10.41
C ALA A 67 0.46 -1.86 10.26
N VAL A 68 0.60 -0.65 10.79
CA VAL A 68 1.88 0.04 10.90
C VAL A 68 2.57 -0.53 12.12
N GLY A 69 3.63 -1.29 11.87
CA GLY A 69 4.41 -1.98 12.90
C GLY A 69 5.74 -2.43 12.34
N ASP A 70 6.68 -2.73 13.24
CA ASP A 70 8.04 -3.11 12.85
C ASP A 70 8.02 -4.39 11.99
N THR A 71 8.74 -4.36 10.86
CA THR A 71 8.86 -5.50 9.94
C THR A 71 10.10 -6.34 10.20
N VAL A 72 11.08 -5.80 10.93
CA VAL A 72 12.32 -6.47 11.29
C VAL A 72 12.13 -7.19 12.62
N GLU A 73 12.28 -8.51 12.61
CA GLU A 73 12.24 -9.34 13.81
C GLU A 73 13.56 -9.26 14.59
N ASN A 74 13.51 -9.45 15.91
CA ASN A 74 14.67 -9.50 16.81
C ASN A 74 15.57 -8.26 16.77
N LEU A 75 14.99 -7.10 16.44
CA LEU A 75 15.69 -5.82 16.51
C LEU A 75 16.07 -5.52 17.97
N THR A 76 17.37 -5.30 18.21
CA THR A 76 17.85 -4.93 19.54
C THR A 76 17.75 -3.43 19.73
N GLU A 77 16.93 -3.03 20.70
CA GLU A 77 16.68 -1.63 21.02
C GLU A 77 17.74 -1.02 21.93
N PHE A 78 17.98 0.27 21.75
CA PHE A 78 18.89 1.06 22.59
C PHE A 78 18.38 2.48 22.82
N GLY A 79 18.51 2.96 24.07
CA GLY A 79 18.07 4.29 24.46
C GLY A 79 16.63 4.34 24.98
N ASP A 80 16.18 5.53 25.34
CA ASP A 80 14.84 5.78 25.88
C ASP A 80 13.89 6.26 24.76
N PRO A 81 12.83 5.52 24.40
CA PRO A 81 11.84 5.93 23.40
C PRO A 81 11.11 7.25 23.71
N LYS A 82 11.26 7.83 24.91
CA LYS A 82 10.72 9.15 25.26
C LYS A 82 11.73 10.29 25.09
N SER A 83 12.95 9.98 24.66
CA SER A 83 14.01 10.96 24.37
C SER A 83 14.14 11.18 22.86
N CYS A 84 14.41 12.44 22.47
CA CYS A 84 14.74 12.78 21.07
C CYS A 84 16.06 12.16 20.58
N ASP A 85 16.87 11.61 21.49
CA ASP A 85 18.15 10.91 21.18
C ASP A 85 17.97 9.42 20.92
N TYR A 86 16.76 8.89 21.05
CA TYR A 86 16.47 7.53 20.64
C TYR A 86 16.77 7.35 19.15
N TRP A 87 17.51 6.29 18.83
CA TRP A 87 18.16 6.13 17.52
C TRP A 87 17.17 6.13 16.35
N ARG A 88 15.93 5.66 16.56
CA ARG A 88 14.88 5.67 15.53
C ARG A 88 14.40 7.06 15.15
N TYR A 89 14.73 8.11 15.91
CA TYR A 89 14.20 9.47 15.72
C TYR A 89 15.16 10.40 14.98
N CYS A 90 16.15 9.87 14.25
CA CYS A 90 17.20 10.66 13.58
C CYS A 90 16.67 11.73 12.60
N ALA A 91 15.47 11.55 12.06
CA ALA A 91 14.80 12.48 11.15
C ALA A 91 13.33 12.72 11.52
N LEU A 92 12.98 12.56 12.80
CA LEU A 92 11.63 12.80 13.30
C LEU A 92 11.36 14.30 13.47
N GLY A 93 10.18 14.74 13.08
CA GLY A 93 9.66 16.07 13.36
C GLY A 93 8.26 15.96 13.98
N GLY A 94 8.07 16.55 15.15
CA GLY A 94 6.79 16.53 15.86
C GLY A 94 6.87 15.95 17.28
N SER A 95 5.73 15.59 17.85
CA SER A 95 5.62 15.02 19.20
C SER A 95 5.77 13.50 19.18
N LEU A 96 6.53 12.92 20.10
CA LEU A 96 6.73 11.47 20.18
C LEU A 96 5.49 10.74 20.68
N CYS A 97 4.97 9.76 19.92
CA CYS A 97 3.83 8.95 20.37
C CYS A 97 4.09 8.15 21.66
N ALA A 98 5.34 7.78 21.92
CA ALA A 98 5.77 7.13 23.17
C ALA A 98 5.49 7.96 24.43
N CYS A 99 5.32 9.29 24.31
CA CYS A 99 4.96 10.18 25.41
C CYS A 99 3.45 10.41 25.58
N CYS A 100 2.64 9.81 24.71
CA CYS A 100 1.21 10.13 24.55
C CYS A 100 0.30 8.89 24.68
N GLY A 101 0.81 7.80 25.26
CA GLY A 101 0.09 6.52 25.42
C GLY A 101 0.23 5.57 24.24
N GLY A 102 1.07 5.90 23.26
CA GLY A 102 1.52 5.00 22.20
C GLY A 102 2.89 4.39 22.55
N GLY A 103 3.60 3.94 21.51
CA GLY A 103 4.97 3.45 21.59
C GLY A 103 5.83 4.00 20.45
N PRO A 104 7.08 3.53 20.32
CA PRO A 104 7.94 3.92 19.21
C PRO A 104 7.37 3.49 17.86
N SER A 105 6.65 2.38 17.76
CA SER A 105 6.07 1.86 16.51
C SER A 105 4.55 1.62 16.59
N LYS A 106 3.85 2.33 17.49
CA LYS A 106 2.40 2.15 17.71
C LYS A 106 1.70 3.46 18.10
N CYS A 107 0.57 3.75 17.47
CA CYS A 107 -0.26 4.89 17.83
C CYS A 107 -0.93 4.73 19.21
N PRO A 108 -1.17 5.84 19.92
CA PRO A 108 -1.99 5.81 21.13
C PRO A 108 -3.44 5.45 20.80
N PRO A 109 -4.20 4.91 21.77
CA PRO A 109 -5.62 4.61 21.59
C PRO A 109 -6.43 5.81 21.09
N GLY A 110 -7.28 5.55 20.10
CA GLY A 110 -8.13 6.54 19.44
C GLY A 110 -7.44 7.44 18.42
N ALA A 111 -6.13 7.27 18.19
CA ALA A 111 -5.44 7.88 17.06
C ALA A 111 -5.25 6.85 15.94
N GLU A 112 -5.37 7.30 14.70
CA GLU A 112 -5.24 6.48 13.50
C GLU A 112 -3.84 6.68 12.88
N PRO A 113 -3.06 5.62 12.62
CA PRO A 113 -1.78 5.75 11.94
C PRO A 113 -1.99 6.13 10.47
N SER A 114 -1.25 7.11 9.98
CA SER A 114 -1.28 7.46 8.57
C SER A 114 -0.72 6.31 7.70
N PRO A 115 -1.36 5.94 6.59
CA PRO A 115 -0.81 4.94 5.66
C PRO A 115 0.35 5.49 4.82
N ILE A 116 0.59 6.80 4.82
CA ILE A 116 1.64 7.48 4.06
C ILE A 116 2.60 8.20 5.02
N THR A 117 3.89 8.23 4.66
CA THR A 117 4.99 8.64 5.56
C THR A 117 6.15 9.29 4.80
N TRP A 118 7.00 10.01 5.54
CA TRP A 118 8.40 10.24 5.14
C TRP A 118 9.31 9.18 5.74
N ILE A 119 10.53 9.05 5.22
CA ILE A 119 11.47 8.00 5.59
C ILE A 119 12.76 8.56 6.17
N GLY A 120 13.21 8.02 7.30
CA GLY A 120 14.56 8.20 7.83
C GLY A 120 15.48 7.06 7.44
N THR A 121 16.78 7.34 7.38
CA THR A 121 17.81 6.29 7.37
C THR A 121 18.65 6.50 8.64
N CYS A 122 18.38 5.70 9.66
CA CYS A 122 18.95 5.90 11.00
C CYS A 122 19.89 4.75 11.37
N ARG A 123 20.99 5.09 12.05
CA ARG A 123 21.99 4.11 12.47
C ARG A 123 21.62 3.53 13.83
N ASN A 124 21.49 2.22 13.94
CA ASN A 124 21.34 1.54 15.22
C ASN A 124 22.72 1.45 15.90
N PRO A 125 22.91 2.00 17.11
CA PRO A 125 24.21 1.96 17.80
C PRO A 125 24.61 0.56 18.29
N VAL A 126 23.68 -0.39 18.37
CA VAL A 126 23.95 -1.75 18.89
C VAL A 126 24.72 -2.60 17.88
N ASP A 127 24.27 -2.62 16.63
CA ASP A 127 24.86 -3.41 15.55
C ASP A 127 25.63 -2.55 14.53
N GLY A 128 25.51 -1.23 14.61
CA GLY A 128 26.15 -0.28 13.72
C GLY A 128 25.52 -0.16 12.33
N LYS A 129 24.42 -0.89 12.05
CA LYS A 129 23.72 -0.92 10.76
C LYS A 129 22.82 0.28 10.57
N GLN A 130 22.53 0.58 9.31
CA GLN A 130 21.54 1.58 8.93
C GLN A 130 20.18 0.90 8.71
N TYR A 131 19.12 1.52 9.21
CA TYR A 131 17.75 1.06 9.06
C TYR A 131 16.87 2.13 8.41
N LEU A 132 15.93 1.68 7.59
CA LEU A 132 14.87 2.52 7.07
C LEU A 132 13.77 2.66 8.12
N ILE A 133 13.48 3.89 8.49
CA ILE A 133 12.44 4.25 9.46
C ILE A 133 11.28 4.92 8.74
N SER A 134 10.08 4.38 8.91
CA SER A 134 8.82 4.99 8.52
C SER A 134 8.28 5.85 9.66
N TYR A 135 8.21 7.16 9.43
CA TYR A 135 7.63 8.12 10.37
C TYR A 135 6.16 8.41 10.06
N ASN A 136 5.27 7.53 10.50
CA ASN A 136 3.85 7.73 10.32
C ASN A 136 3.31 8.69 11.39
N ASP A 137 2.46 9.62 10.97
CA ASP A 137 1.74 10.46 11.91
C ASP A 137 0.54 9.68 12.45
N CYS A 138 0.29 9.79 13.74
CA CYS A 138 -0.95 9.36 14.37
C CYS A 138 -1.90 10.55 14.37
N CYS A 139 -3.09 10.34 13.82
CA CYS A 139 -4.02 11.39 13.43
C CYS A 139 -5.39 11.19 14.09
N GLY A 140 -6.27 12.19 13.98
CA GLY A 140 -7.64 12.14 14.50
C GLY A 140 -7.80 12.52 15.98
N LYS A 141 -6.76 13.07 16.61
CA LYS A 141 -6.80 13.62 17.98
C LYS A 141 -6.14 15.00 18.04
N GLU A 142 -6.35 15.71 19.14
CA GLU A 142 -5.65 16.97 19.44
C GLU A 142 -4.14 16.78 19.55
N VAL A 143 -3.34 17.78 19.19
CA VAL A 143 -1.87 17.69 19.23
C VAL A 143 -1.39 17.29 20.63
N CYS A 144 -0.52 16.27 20.72
CA CYS A 144 0.10 15.90 21.98
C CYS A 144 1.14 16.95 22.41
N PRO A 145 1.02 17.56 23.60
CA PRO A 145 1.91 18.66 24.02
C PRO A 145 3.19 18.16 24.71
N ARG A 146 3.61 16.92 24.45
CA ARG A 146 4.75 16.27 25.13
C ARG A 146 5.81 15.82 24.13
N CYS A 147 7.07 15.89 24.56
CA CYS A 147 8.21 15.34 23.84
C CYS A 147 8.26 15.78 22.37
N PHE A 148 8.19 17.10 22.13
CA PHE A 148 8.42 17.63 20.80
C PHE A 148 9.89 17.45 20.44
N CYS A 149 10.14 16.84 19.29
CA CYS A 149 11.46 16.58 18.75
C CYS A 149 11.55 17.12 17.33
N HIS A 150 12.73 17.63 16.99
CA HIS A 150 13.05 18.02 15.63
C HIS A 150 14.49 17.61 15.30
N ARG A 151 14.61 16.56 14.49
CA ARG A 151 15.87 15.97 14.04
C ARG A 151 15.82 15.88 12.51
N THR A 152 16.96 16.07 11.86
CA THR A 152 17.01 16.30 10.40
C THR A 152 18.15 15.53 9.71
N GLU A 153 18.58 14.41 10.27
CA GLU A 153 19.65 13.59 9.67
C GLU A 153 19.18 13.03 8.32
N GLY A 154 19.87 13.40 7.24
CA GLY A 154 19.48 13.01 5.88
C GLY A 154 18.16 13.62 5.37
N ALA A 155 17.55 14.55 6.11
CA ALA A 155 16.33 15.22 5.70
C ALA A 155 16.54 16.08 4.43
N LYS A 156 15.48 16.23 3.63
CA LYS A 156 15.47 17.04 2.41
C LYS A 156 14.36 18.11 2.48
N PRO A 157 14.46 19.17 1.67
CA PRO A 157 13.40 20.17 1.56
C PRO A 157 12.09 19.57 1.04
N VAL A 158 11.00 20.34 1.17
CA VAL A 158 9.62 19.89 0.87
C VAL A 158 9.39 19.39 -0.55
N TYR A 159 10.18 19.87 -1.54
CA TYR A 159 10.10 19.38 -2.92
C TYR A 159 10.63 17.94 -3.10
N PHE A 160 11.24 17.35 -2.06
CA PHE A 160 11.56 15.94 -1.95
C PHE A 160 10.77 15.34 -0.76
N PRO A 161 9.45 15.15 -0.90
CA PRO A 161 8.56 14.94 0.22
C PRO A 161 8.89 13.68 1.02
N SER A 162 9.30 12.59 0.36
CA SER A 162 9.63 11.32 1.04
C SER A 162 10.78 11.42 2.08
N LYS A 163 11.51 12.53 2.15
CA LYS A 163 12.53 12.81 3.18
C LYS A 163 12.28 14.12 3.93
N SER A 164 11.04 14.63 3.95
CA SER A 164 10.69 15.89 4.59
C SER A 164 9.63 15.72 5.67
N SER A 165 10.00 16.03 6.91
CA SER A 165 9.11 16.05 8.08
C SER A 165 8.29 17.34 8.20
N ASN A 166 8.47 18.29 7.27
CA ASN A 166 7.74 19.57 7.26
C ASN A 166 6.33 19.46 6.63
N VAL A 167 5.97 18.28 6.13
CA VAL A 167 4.63 17.97 5.63
C VAL A 167 3.84 17.33 6.77
N LEU A 168 2.56 17.66 6.89
CA LEU A 168 1.64 16.94 7.77
C LEU A 168 1.23 15.65 7.06
N TRP A 169 1.63 14.49 7.58
CA TRP A 169 1.53 13.19 6.89
C TRP A 169 0.25 12.42 7.19
N CYS A 170 -0.78 13.07 7.73
CA CYS A 170 -2.12 12.50 7.88
C CYS A 170 -2.90 12.40 6.56
N PHE A 171 -2.33 11.75 5.54
CA PHE A 171 -3.04 11.45 4.29
C PHE A 171 -3.62 10.05 4.33
N GLY A 172 -4.88 9.89 3.92
CA GLY A 172 -5.53 8.58 3.86
C GLY A 172 -6.08 8.07 5.20
N VAL A 173 -6.32 8.97 6.15
CA VAL A 173 -6.99 8.75 7.44
C VAL A 173 -8.30 9.53 7.47
N ASP A 174 -9.19 9.20 8.41
CA ASP A 174 -10.51 9.86 8.52
C ASP A 174 -10.41 11.35 8.90
N SER A 175 -9.39 11.72 9.68
CA SER A 175 -9.18 13.08 10.17
C SER A 175 -7.71 13.48 10.11
N ASN A 176 -7.44 14.61 9.46
CA ASN A 176 -6.09 15.15 9.29
C ASN A 176 -5.55 15.89 10.53
N ALA A 177 -6.22 15.78 11.69
CA ALA A 177 -5.76 16.38 12.93
C ALA A 177 -4.53 15.63 13.46
N TYR A 178 -3.36 16.27 13.41
CA TYR A 178 -2.10 15.71 13.91
C TYR A 178 -2.12 15.51 15.43
N HIS A 179 -1.71 14.34 15.92
CA HIS A 179 -1.53 14.06 17.34
C HIS A 179 -0.06 13.90 17.74
N CYS A 180 0.64 12.96 17.12
CA CYS A 180 2.02 12.61 17.41
C CYS A 180 2.61 11.82 16.22
N THR A 181 3.90 11.56 16.22
CA THR A 181 4.60 10.77 15.20
C THR A 181 5.22 9.52 15.84
N LEU A 182 5.05 8.38 15.18
CA LEU A 182 5.72 7.11 15.51
C LEU A 182 6.88 6.85 14.52
N ALA A 183 7.75 5.90 14.83
CA ALA A 183 8.95 5.53 14.09
C ALA A 183 9.05 4.00 13.96
N THR A 184 8.49 3.49 12.87
CA THR A 184 8.45 2.06 12.54
C THR A 184 9.66 1.66 11.73
N VAL A 185 10.32 0.56 12.09
CA VAL A 185 11.46 0.02 11.34
C VAL A 185 10.92 -0.87 10.23
N ILE A 186 11.19 -0.50 8.98
CA ILE A 186 10.65 -1.19 7.79
C ILE A 186 11.67 -2.07 7.07
N GLY A 187 12.96 -2.00 7.44
CA GLY A 187 14.02 -2.86 6.91
C GLY A 187 15.41 -2.28 7.08
N ASP A 188 16.43 -3.07 6.74
CA ASP A 188 17.81 -2.63 6.63
C ASP A 188 17.93 -1.65 5.45
N ALA A 189 18.69 -0.56 5.63
CA ALA A 189 19.08 0.31 4.53
C ALA A 189 20.33 -0.26 3.86
N PRO A 190 20.45 -0.22 2.53
CA PRO A 190 21.70 -0.57 1.87
C PRO A 190 22.80 0.39 2.35
N ASP A 191 24.02 -0.14 2.53
CA ASP A 191 25.19 0.68 2.80
C ASP A 191 25.27 1.78 1.73
N GLU A 192 25.31 3.04 2.15
CA GLU A 192 25.58 4.13 1.20
C GLU A 192 26.94 3.83 0.55
N ALA A 193 26.93 3.52 -0.75
CA ALA A 193 28.15 3.54 -1.53
C ALA A 193 28.82 4.90 -1.28
N PRO A 194 30.14 4.94 -1.00
CA PRO A 194 30.83 6.21 -0.74
C PRO A 194 30.53 7.16 -1.89
N THR A 195 29.76 8.20 -1.63
CA THR A 195 29.68 9.31 -2.59
C THR A 195 31.10 9.85 -2.63
N GLU A 196 31.78 9.74 -3.77
CA GLU A 196 33.10 10.32 -3.97
C GLU A 196 33.04 11.80 -3.54
N ARG A 197 33.44 12.09 -2.31
CA ARG A 197 33.93 13.42 -1.96
C ARG A 197 35.22 13.56 -2.73
N LYS A 198 35.14 14.11 -3.94
CA LYS A 198 36.27 14.81 -4.52
C LYS A 198 36.56 15.99 -3.59
N GLU A 199 37.43 15.76 -2.62
CA GLU A 199 38.13 16.84 -1.94
C GLU A 199 38.83 17.65 -3.03
N ALA A 200 38.28 18.83 -3.33
CA ALA A 200 39.00 19.85 -4.06
C ALA A 200 40.11 20.35 -3.12
N SER A 201 41.23 19.63 -3.13
CA SER A 201 42.52 20.13 -2.64
C SER A 201 42.87 21.37 -3.46
N THR A 202 42.50 22.54 -2.94
CA THR A 202 43.11 23.80 -3.36
C THR A 202 44.50 23.82 -2.73
N ALA A 203 45.50 23.53 -3.55
CA ALA A 203 46.89 23.78 -3.22
C ALA A 203 47.11 25.31 -3.24
N ASP A 204 47.60 25.82 -2.11
CA ASP A 204 48.24 27.13 -2.00
C ASP A 204 49.46 27.21 -2.94
N PRO A 205 49.70 28.35 -3.61
CA PRO A 205 51.03 28.80 -3.99
C PRO A 205 51.71 29.66 -2.91
#